data_AF-A0A1V2G8A9-F1
#
_entry.id   AF-A0A1V2G8A9-F1
#
_cell.length_a   1.000
_cell.length_b   1.000
_cell.length_c   1.000
_cell.angle_alpha   90.00
_cell.angle_beta   90.00
_cell.angle_gamma   90.00
#
_symmetry.space_group_name_H-M   'P 1'
#
loop_
_entity.id
_entity.type
_entity.pdbx_description
1 polymer ?
#
loop_
_entity_poly.entity_id
_entity_poly.type
_entity_poly.pdbx_seq_one_letter_code
_entity_poly.pdbx_strand_id
1 'polypeptide(L)'
;MLRDRQRFLRRLHGVKKVKNPDAQQAIFQEMAKEIDHAAGKVLLREAARPEITYPDNLPVSQKKQDILEAIRDHQVVIVAGETGSGKTTQLPKICMELGRGIKGLIGHTQPRRLAARTVANRIAEELKTEPGGCIGYKVRFSDHVSDNTMVKLMTDGIL
;
A
#
# COMPACT_ATOMS: atom_id res chain seq x y z
N MET A 1 5.82 -7.61 -6.43
CA MET A 1 5.70 -6.39 -5.58
C MET A 1 6.86 -5.42 -5.83
N LEU A 2 6.76 -4.16 -5.36
CA LEU A 2 7.82 -3.15 -5.41
C LEU A 2 9.09 -3.59 -4.69
N ARG A 3 8.97 -4.25 -3.52
CA ARG A 3 10.09 -4.81 -2.76
C ARG A 3 10.83 -5.92 -3.54
N ASP A 4 10.10 -6.71 -4.32
CA ASP A 4 10.68 -7.82 -5.07
C ASP A 4 11.51 -7.34 -6.27
N ARG A 5 11.16 -6.18 -6.85
CA ARG A 5 11.84 -5.65 -8.04
C ARG A 5 13.36 -5.54 -7.85
N GLN A 6 13.81 -4.94 -6.75
CA GLN A 6 15.25 -4.80 -6.46
C GLN A 6 15.92 -6.14 -6.13
N ARG A 7 15.20 -7.05 -5.45
CA ARG A 7 15.69 -8.40 -5.17
C ARG A 7 15.91 -9.18 -6.47
N PHE A 8 14.94 -9.19 -7.37
CA PHE A 8 15.02 -9.90 -8.65
C PHE A 8 16.09 -9.31 -9.57
N LEU A 9 16.22 -7.98 -9.65
CA LEU A 9 17.28 -7.34 -10.44
C LEU A 9 18.69 -7.75 -9.95
N ARG A 10 18.90 -7.76 -8.63
CA ARG A 10 20.18 -8.21 -8.04
C ARG A 10 20.44 -9.69 -8.32
N ARG A 11 19.44 -10.56 -8.15
CA ARG A 11 19.57 -12.00 -8.47
C ARG A 11 19.90 -12.20 -9.96
N LEU A 12 19.21 -11.51 -10.87
CA LEU A 12 19.45 -11.61 -12.31
C LEU A 12 20.89 -11.21 -12.67
N HIS A 13 21.42 -10.16 -12.07
CA HIS A 13 22.82 -9.75 -12.26
C HIS A 13 23.81 -10.78 -11.71
N GLY A 14 23.49 -11.41 -10.58
CA GLY A 14 24.31 -12.49 -10.00
C GLY A 14 24.34 -13.74 -10.87
N VAL A 15 23.19 -14.14 -11.41
CA VAL A 15 23.05 -15.34 -12.27
C VAL A 15 23.92 -15.25 -13.52
N LYS A 16 24.08 -14.06 -14.12
CA LYS A 16 24.97 -13.84 -15.27
C LYS A 16 26.44 -14.17 -15.00
N LYS A 17 26.87 -14.27 -13.72
CA LYS A 17 28.24 -14.61 -13.33
C LYS A 17 28.43 -16.12 -13.07
N VAL A 18 27.34 -16.89 -13.03
CA VAL A 18 27.39 -18.34 -12.81
C VAL A 18 27.83 -19.02 -14.10
N LYS A 19 28.89 -19.84 -14.03
CA LYS A 19 29.47 -20.53 -15.21
C LYS A 19 28.84 -21.89 -15.50
N ASN A 20 28.25 -22.54 -14.49
CA ASN A 20 27.61 -23.83 -14.65
C ASN A 20 26.19 -23.65 -15.23
N PRO A 21 25.91 -24.18 -16.45
CA PRO A 21 24.61 -24.03 -17.10
C PRO A 21 23.44 -24.61 -16.31
N ASP A 22 23.62 -25.76 -15.66
CA ASP A 22 22.55 -26.43 -14.90
C ASP A 22 22.17 -25.62 -13.66
N ALA A 23 23.19 -25.10 -12.96
CA ALA A 23 22.99 -24.21 -11.82
C ALA A 23 22.33 -22.89 -12.25
N GLN A 24 22.71 -22.35 -13.41
CA GLN A 24 22.11 -21.15 -13.97
C GLN A 24 20.62 -21.37 -14.29
N GLN A 25 20.29 -22.50 -14.94
CA GLN A 25 18.93 -22.87 -15.29
C GLN A 25 18.05 -23.10 -14.06
N ALA A 26 18.58 -23.77 -13.03
CA ALA A 26 17.88 -23.97 -11.77
C ALA A 26 17.51 -22.64 -11.09
N ILE A 27 18.43 -21.67 -11.07
CA ILE A 27 18.15 -20.34 -10.50
C ILE A 27 17.09 -19.60 -11.32
N PHE A 28 17.13 -19.69 -12.65
CA PHE A 28 16.10 -19.08 -13.50
C PHE A 28 14.72 -19.68 -13.25
N GLN A 29 14.62 -21.00 -13.12
CA GLN A 29 13.35 -21.67 -12.81
C GLN A 29 12.80 -21.26 -11.44
N GLU A 30 13.65 -21.15 -10.42
CA GLU A 30 13.25 -20.67 -9.11
C GLU A 30 12.77 -19.22 -9.16
N MET A 31 13.51 -18.34 -9.85
CA MET A 31 13.13 -16.95 -10.03
C MET A 31 11.81 -16.79 -10.79
N ALA A 32 11.57 -17.59 -11.83
CA ALA A 32 10.31 -17.57 -12.56
C ALA A 32 9.12 -17.88 -11.64
N LYS A 33 9.23 -18.94 -10.82
CA LYS A 33 8.21 -19.30 -9.81
C LYS A 33 7.95 -18.17 -8.80
N GLU A 34 9.00 -17.51 -8.32
CA GLU A 34 8.86 -16.38 -7.40
C GLU A 34 8.18 -15.17 -8.06
N ILE A 35 8.49 -14.89 -9.33
CA ILE A 35 7.88 -13.81 -10.11
C ILE A 35 6.39 -14.10 -10.33
N ASP A 36 6.05 -15.33 -10.72
CA ASP A 36 4.65 -15.75 -10.92
C ASP A 36 3.84 -15.63 -9.63
N HIS A 37 4.41 -16.07 -8.50
CA HIS A 37 3.78 -15.90 -7.20
C HIS A 37 3.58 -14.41 -6.84
N ALA A 38 4.59 -13.57 -7.10
CA ALA A 38 4.49 -12.13 -6.85
C ALA A 38 3.49 -11.43 -7.78
N ALA A 39 3.36 -11.88 -9.03
CA ALA A 39 2.37 -11.40 -9.99
C ALA A 39 0.95 -11.81 -9.57
N GLY A 40 0.77 -13.07 -9.15
CA GLY A 40 -0.49 -13.58 -8.60
C GLY A 40 -0.97 -12.75 -7.40
N LYS A 41 -0.07 -12.39 -6.48
CA LYS A 41 -0.40 -11.49 -5.35
C LYS A 41 -0.88 -10.10 -5.80
N VAL A 42 -0.28 -9.55 -6.86
CA VAL A 42 -0.71 -8.25 -7.41
C VAL A 42 -2.12 -8.36 -8.00
N LEU A 43 -2.40 -9.42 -8.76
CA LEU A 43 -3.73 -9.66 -9.34
C LEU A 43 -4.80 -9.86 -8.25
N LEU A 44 -4.51 -10.66 -7.23
CA LEU A 44 -5.41 -10.87 -6.10
C LEU A 44 -5.73 -9.56 -5.38
N ARG A 45 -4.72 -8.70 -5.17
CA ARG A 45 -4.92 -7.39 -4.52
C ARG A 45 -5.69 -6.41 -5.40
N GLU A 46 -5.44 -6.39 -6.70
CA GLU A 46 -6.21 -5.57 -7.64
C GLU A 46 -7.68 -5.99 -7.62
N ALA A 47 -7.96 -7.30 -7.67
CA ALA A 47 -9.32 -7.85 -7.60
C ALA A 47 -10.00 -7.63 -6.23
N ALA A 48 -9.22 -7.63 -5.14
CA ALA A 48 -9.71 -7.37 -3.79
C ALA A 48 -9.77 -5.87 -3.43
N ARG A 49 -9.45 -4.96 -4.36
CA ARG A 49 -9.56 -3.53 -4.11
C ARG A 49 -11.05 -3.15 -4.00
N PRO A 50 -11.50 -2.61 -2.85
CA PRO A 50 -12.89 -2.22 -2.71
C PRO A 50 -13.22 -1.05 -3.64
N GLU A 51 -14.51 -0.87 -3.92
CA GLU A 51 -15.01 0.36 -4.51
C GLU A 51 -14.69 1.54 -3.59
N ILE A 52 -14.10 2.59 -4.16
CA ILE A 52 -13.68 3.78 -3.39
C ILE A 52 -14.70 4.89 -3.64
N THR A 53 -15.45 5.22 -2.59
CA THR A 53 -16.40 6.34 -2.60
C THR A 53 -15.91 7.47 -1.70
N TYR A 54 -16.36 8.69 -1.96
CA TYR A 54 -15.95 9.87 -1.20
C TYR A 54 -17.18 10.61 -0.69
N PRO A 55 -17.19 11.06 0.58
CA PRO A 55 -18.28 11.88 1.09
C PRO A 55 -18.14 13.32 0.56
N ASP A 56 -19.22 13.87 0.00
CA ASP A 56 -19.22 15.19 -0.67
C ASP A 56 -19.05 16.39 0.27
N ASN A 57 -19.30 16.18 1.57
CA ASN A 57 -19.24 17.22 2.58
C ASN A 57 -17.81 17.51 3.09
N LEU A 58 -16.80 16.74 2.68
CA LEU A 58 -15.42 16.95 3.12
C LEU A 58 -14.63 17.80 2.11
N PRO A 59 -13.92 18.86 2.55
CA PRO A 59 -13.10 19.69 1.67
C PRO A 59 -12.06 18.91 0.85
N VAL A 60 -11.47 17.86 1.42
CA VAL A 60 -10.51 17.00 0.68
C VAL A 60 -11.20 16.20 -0.42
N SER A 61 -12.44 15.75 -0.24
CA SER A 61 -13.21 15.05 -1.28
C SER A 61 -13.53 15.98 -2.45
N GLN A 62 -13.87 17.25 -2.16
CA GLN A 62 -14.16 18.24 -3.20
C GLN A 62 -12.92 18.56 -4.04
N LYS A 63 -11.72 18.49 -3.46
CA LYS A 63 -10.43 18.67 -4.15
C LYS A 63 -9.77 17.36 -4.60
N LYS A 64 -10.54 16.26 -4.69
CA LYS A 64 -10.00 14.93 -4.99
C LYS A 64 -9.13 14.93 -6.24
N GLN A 65 -9.62 15.53 -7.33
CA GLN A 65 -8.94 15.49 -8.62
C GLN A 65 -7.60 16.23 -8.58
N ASP A 66 -7.57 17.45 -8.06
CA ASP A 66 -6.34 18.24 -7.92
C ASP A 66 -5.28 17.49 -7.07
N ILE A 67 -5.72 16.88 -5.96
CA ILE A 67 -4.83 16.11 -5.08
C ILE A 67 -4.32 14.86 -5.79
N LEU A 68 -5.19 14.16 -6.51
CA LEU A 68 -4.86 12.96 -7.27
C LEU A 68 -3.80 13.27 -8.33
N GLU A 69 -3.98 14.35 -9.10
CA GLU A 69 -3.02 14.81 -10.10
C GLU A 69 -1.69 15.22 -9.47
N ALA A 70 -1.73 15.99 -8.37
CA ALA A 70 -0.53 16.37 -7.65
C ALA A 70 0.30 15.14 -7.21
N ILE A 71 -0.36 14.12 -6.64
CA ILE A 71 0.30 12.87 -6.17
C ILE A 71 0.81 12.02 -7.35
N ARG A 72 0.16 12.07 -8.51
CA ARG A 72 0.61 11.36 -9.72
C ARG A 72 1.89 11.98 -10.26
N ASP A 73 1.93 13.30 -10.34
CA ASP A 73 2.94 14.04 -11.10
C ASP A 73 4.15 14.46 -10.27
N HIS A 74 4.03 14.46 -8.93
CA HIS A 74 5.10 14.88 -8.03
C HIS A 74 5.49 13.78 -7.06
N GLN A 75 6.81 13.64 -6.84
CA GLN A 75 7.34 12.67 -5.87
C GLN A 75 6.97 13.03 -4.42
N VAL A 76 6.87 14.33 -4.11
CA VAL A 76 6.53 14.85 -2.79
C VAL A 76 5.44 15.91 -2.95
N VAL A 77 4.36 15.77 -2.17
CA VAL A 77 3.23 16.69 -2.14
C VAL A 77 2.95 17.06 -0.69
N ILE A 78 2.79 18.36 -0.42
CA ILE A 78 2.38 18.88 0.88
C ILE A 78 0.91 19.25 0.80
N VAL A 79 0.06 18.57 1.59
CA VAL A 79 -1.38 18.85 1.66
C VAL A 79 -1.69 19.53 2.99
N ALA A 80 -2.04 20.81 2.94
CA ALA A 80 -2.47 21.59 4.10
C ALA A 80 -3.99 21.75 4.13
N GLY A 81 -4.55 21.80 5.33
CA GLY A 81 -5.98 22.05 5.57
C GLY A 81 -6.30 21.97 7.05
N GLU A 82 -7.43 22.53 7.47
CA GLU A 82 -7.86 22.54 8.87
C GLU A 82 -8.19 21.13 9.43
N THR A 83 -8.22 20.99 10.75
CA THR A 83 -8.72 19.76 11.39
C THR A 83 -10.18 19.53 10.98
N GLY A 84 -10.55 18.28 10.70
CA GLY A 84 -11.89 17.96 10.21
C GLY A 84 -12.03 18.00 8.69
N SER A 85 -11.04 18.51 7.95
CA SER A 85 -11.12 18.60 6.47
C SER A 85 -11.12 17.25 5.72
N GLY A 86 -10.96 16.12 6.43
CA GLY A 86 -10.92 14.77 5.84
C GLY A 86 -9.54 14.25 5.44
N LYS A 87 -8.44 14.98 5.67
CA LYS A 87 -7.09 14.57 5.23
C LYS A 87 -6.73 13.13 5.63
N THR A 88 -6.87 12.85 6.93
CA THR A 88 -6.44 11.58 7.52
C THR A 88 -7.23 10.37 7.02
N THR A 89 -8.49 10.55 6.60
CA THR A 89 -9.34 9.44 6.11
C THR A 89 -9.38 9.35 4.59
N GLN A 90 -9.33 10.48 3.86
CA GLN A 90 -9.55 10.51 2.41
C GLN A 90 -8.26 10.42 1.59
N LEU A 91 -7.13 11.00 2.03
CA LEU A 91 -5.86 10.91 1.31
C LEU A 91 -5.40 9.46 1.02
N PRO A 92 -5.44 8.50 1.98
CA PRO A 92 -5.07 7.12 1.68
C PRO A 92 -6.00 6.48 0.63
N LYS A 93 -7.29 6.83 0.61
CA LYS A 93 -8.25 6.37 -0.41
C LYS A 93 -7.88 6.91 -1.80
N ILE A 94 -7.53 8.19 -1.92
CA ILE A 94 -7.02 8.78 -3.18
C ILE A 94 -5.75 8.04 -3.66
N CYS A 95 -4.83 7.73 -2.75
CA CYS A 95 -3.66 6.93 -3.08
C CYS A 95 -4.04 5.52 -3.57
N MET A 96 -5.05 4.87 -2.97
CA MET A 96 -5.55 3.57 -3.44
C MET A 96 -6.22 3.65 -4.82
N GLU A 97 -6.94 4.74 -5.12
CA GLU A 97 -7.54 4.99 -6.43
C GLU A 97 -6.46 5.04 -7.52
N LEU A 98 -5.33 5.69 -7.23
CA LEU A 98 -4.11 5.71 -8.06
C LEU A 98 -3.37 4.36 -8.16
N GLY A 99 -3.89 3.29 -7.57
CA GLY A 99 -3.29 1.96 -7.57
C GLY A 99 -2.11 1.81 -6.60
N ARG A 100 -1.89 2.79 -5.70
CA ARG A 100 -0.90 2.63 -4.62
C ARG A 100 -1.40 1.57 -3.64
N GLY A 101 -0.48 0.84 -3.01
CA GLY A 101 -0.81 -0.27 -2.10
C GLY A 101 -1.05 -1.62 -2.80
N ILE A 102 -1.31 -1.66 -4.10
CA ILE A 102 -1.51 -2.93 -4.84
C ILE A 102 -0.17 -3.65 -5.00
N LYS A 103 0.79 -2.98 -5.63
CA LYS A 103 2.17 -3.49 -5.80
C LYS A 103 3.03 -3.31 -4.55
N GLY A 104 2.50 -2.78 -3.45
CA GLY A 104 3.28 -2.36 -2.29
C GLY A 104 2.42 -2.19 -1.04
N LEU A 105 2.70 -1.14 -0.27
CA LEU A 105 1.93 -0.80 0.93
C LEU A 105 1.94 0.73 1.08
N ILE A 106 0.78 1.33 1.31
CA ILE A 106 0.67 2.73 1.73
C ILE A 106 0.92 2.76 3.23
N GLY A 107 1.98 3.45 3.64
CA GLY A 107 2.28 3.69 5.04
C GLY A 107 1.60 4.98 5.51
N HIS A 108 0.72 4.88 6.50
CA HIS A 108 0.04 6.03 7.09
C HIS A 108 0.46 6.14 8.55
N THR A 109 1.34 7.08 8.87
CA THR A 109 1.78 7.24 10.26
C THR A 109 0.86 8.18 11.06
N GLN A 110 0.71 7.88 12.34
CA GLN A 110 -0.05 8.66 13.31
C GLN A 110 0.76 8.79 14.60
N PRO A 111 0.81 9.97 15.24
CA PRO A 111 1.62 10.15 16.45
C PRO A 111 1.09 9.34 17.65
N ARG A 112 -0.18 8.94 17.64
CA ARG A 112 -0.85 8.25 18.75
C ARG A 112 -1.41 6.89 18.30
N ARG A 113 -1.23 5.85 19.13
CA ARG A 113 -1.75 4.50 18.86
C ARG A 113 -3.26 4.47 18.68
N LEU A 114 -3.99 5.18 19.54
CA LEU A 114 -5.45 5.26 19.46
C LEU A 114 -5.89 5.89 18.13
N ALA A 115 -5.20 6.94 17.67
CA ALA A 115 -5.49 7.55 16.38
C ALA A 115 -5.25 6.58 15.22
N ALA A 116 -4.11 5.85 15.20
CA ALA A 116 -3.84 4.85 14.18
C ALA A 116 -4.96 3.80 14.09
N ARG A 117 -5.41 3.26 15.23
CA ARG A 117 -6.48 2.25 15.27
C ARG A 117 -7.84 2.82 14.87
N THR A 118 -8.24 3.96 15.45
CA THR A 118 -9.55 4.57 15.17
C THR A 118 -9.66 5.01 13.72
N VAL A 119 -8.60 5.58 13.15
CA VAL A 119 -8.60 5.96 11.72
C VAL A 119 -8.65 4.71 10.84
N ALA A 120 -7.94 3.62 11.20
CA ALA A 120 -7.97 2.39 10.42
C ALA A 120 -9.38 1.81 10.35
N ASN A 121 -10.05 1.74 11.50
CA ASN A 121 -11.42 1.27 11.59
C ASN A 121 -12.37 2.16 10.80
N ARG A 122 -12.19 3.49 10.88
CA ARG A 122 -13.02 4.45 10.14
C ARG A 122 -12.86 4.31 8.63
N ILE A 123 -11.64 4.18 8.12
CA ILE A 123 -11.40 4.01 6.68
C ILE A 123 -11.96 2.65 6.22
N ALA A 124 -11.78 1.58 7.01
CA ALA A 124 -12.34 0.27 6.69
C ALA A 124 -13.87 0.32 6.60
N GLU A 125 -14.54 0.96 7.56
CA GLU A 125 -15.99 1.21 7.58
C GLU A 125 -16.45 1.99 6.34
N GLU A 126 -15.78 3.10 6.00
CA GLU A 126 -16.10 3.89 4.80
C GLU A 126 -15.96 3.09 3.49
N LEU A 127 -15.01 2.15 3.45
CA LEU A 127 -14.80 1.25 2.31
C LEU A 127 -15.67 -0.01 2.37
N LYS A 128 -16.54 -0.15 3.38
CA LYS A 128 -17.37 -1.35 3.62
C LYS A 128 -16.53 -2.63 3.70
N THR A 129 -15.39 -2.54 4.37
CA THR A 129 -14.46 -3.66 4.61
C THR A 129 -14.17 -3.83 6.09
N GLU A 130 -13.56 -4.95 6.46
CA GLU A 130 -13.13 -5.19 7.83
C GLU A 130 -11.68 -4.73 8.07
N PRO A 131 -11.38 -4.17 9.27
CA PRO A 131 -10.00 -3.91 9.68
C PRO A 131 -9.16 -5.20 9.66
N GLY A 132 -7.95 -5.11 9.13
CA GLY A 132 -7.07 -6.25 8.87
C GLY A 132 -7.20 -6.83 7.45
N GLY A 133 -8.23 -6.45 6.70
CA GLY A 133 -8.36 -6.69 5.26
C GLY A 133 -7.49 -5.72 4.44
N CYS A 134 -8.12 -4.96 3.54
CA CYS A 134 -7.41 -3.98 2.70
C CYS A 134 -6.85 -2.79 3.50
N ILE A 135 -7.47 -2.47 4.64
CA ILE A 135 -7.00 -1.48 5.61
C ILE A 135 -6.59 -2.22 6.88
N GLY A 136 -5.35 -2.02 7.32
CA GLY A 136 -4.82 -2.63 8.53
C GLY A 136 -4.11 -1.61 9.41
N TYR A 137 -3.77 -2.00 10.64
CA TYR A 137 -2.95 -1.19 11.51
C TYR A 137 -1.93 -1.99 12.29
N LYS A 138 -0.81 -1.34 12.63
CA LYS A 138 0.23 -1.89 13.49
C LYS A 138 0.69 -0.85 14.50
N VAL A 139 0.47 -1.14 15.77
CA VAL A 139 0.91 -0.33 16.90
C VAL A 139 1.66 -1.20 17.89
N ARG A 140 2.38 -0.63 18.86
CA ARG A 140 3.04 -1.48 19.87
C ARG A 140 1.99 -2.35 20.57
N PHE A 141 2.29 -3.65 20.65
CA PHE A 141 1.47 -4.70 21.27
C PHE A 141 0.15 -5.05 20.54
N SER A 142 -0.08 -4.54 19.33
CA SER A 142 -1.26 -4.92 18.53
C SER A 142 -0.98 -4.80 17.04
N ASP A 143 -1.20 -5.90 16.32
CA ASP A 143 -0.95 -6.01 14.89
C ASP A 143 -2.19 -6.61 14.20
N HIS A 144 -2.80 -5.84 13.29
CA HIS A 144 -3.98 -6.22 12.53
C HIS A 144 -3.71 -5.88 11.06
N VAL A 145 -2.84 -6.67 10.44
CA VAL A 145 -2.49 -6.59 9.02
C VAL A 145 -2.52 -7.98 8.40
N SER A 146 -2.82 -8.06 7.12
CA SER A 146 -2.78 -9.29 6.34
C SER A 146 -1.98 -9.11 5.05
N ASP A 147 -1.79 -10.20 4.31
CA ASP A 147 -1.21 -10.17 2.97
C ASP A 147 -2.03 -9.33 1.98
N ASN A 148 -3.30 -9.06 2.27
CA ASN A 148 -4.18 -8.22 1.44
C ASN A 148 -4.19 -6.75 1.87
N THR A 149 -3.51 -6.38 2.96
CA THR A 149 -3.46 -4.99 3.40
C THR A 149 -2.73 -4.12 2.39
N MET A 150 -3.43 -3.08 1.94
CA MET A 150 -2.95 -2.07 0.98
C MET A 150 -2.60 -0.76 1.70
N VAL A 151 -3.33 -0.41 2.76
CA VAL A 151 -3.04 0.74 3.64
C VAL A 151 -2.77 0.23 5.05
N LYS A 152 -1.59 0.54 5.58
CA LYS A 152 -1.20 0.20 6.95
C LYS A 152 -1.08 1.48 7.77
N LEU A 153 -1.95 1.62 8.75
CA LEU A 153 -1.87 2.68 9.74
C LEU A 153 -0.92 2.26 10.86
N MET A 154 -0.03 3.15 11.27
CA MET A 154 0.95 2.80 12.30
C MET A 154 1.39 4.02 13.09
N THR A 155 2.04 3.80 14.23
CA THR A 155 2.72 4.88 14.93
C THR A 155 4.11 5.13 14.33
N ASP A 156 4.63 6.34 14.50
CA ASP A 156 5.94 6.73 13.96
C ASP A 156 7.07 5.76 14.37
N GLY A 157 7.05 5.29 15.63
CA GLY A 157 8.04 4.30 16.13
C GLY A 157 7.85 2.85 15.64
N ILE A 158 6.96 2.60 14.67
CA ILE A 158 6.73 1.28 14.04
C ILE A 158 7.14 1.29 12.56
N LEU A 159 7.26 2.48 11.94
CA LEU A 159 7.63 2.63 10.53
C LEU A 159 9.00 2.01 10.23
#